data_AF-A0A954VAN8-F1
#
_entry.id   AF-A0A954VAN8-F1
#
_cell.length_a   1.000
_cell.length_b   1.000
_cell.length_c   1.000
_cell.angle_alpha   90.00
_cell.angle_beta   90.00
_cell.angle_gamma   90.00
#
_symmetry.space_group_name_H-M   'P 1'
#
loop_
_entity.id
_entity.type
_entity.pdbx_description
1 polymer ?
#
loop_
_entity_poly.entity_id
_entity_poly.type
_entity_poly.pdbx_seq_one_letter_code
_entity_poly.pdbx_strand_id
1 'polypeptide(L)'
;MMNHKTRTPLLVVATAFMFFVARPAASLEPTPQQQMWLEMVNRFRASPSAELDILANYTQPNGTSFANPSSDDPDVASALSFFNVDAALLRNQFNALSPAPPLAWSTYLEDSARYYSNVIISNDKQDHFLDGLGLFDRVTQNSDYDFTGGGSVGENIYAFTDSPFQGHAGFVIDWGFAAGGIQNPPGHRNSLLNPVFREIGISIVPESNSSTEVGPFVVTQHLAVDFADGPFLTGVVFDDAVVADDFYSVGEGIGGLSVDVLQAGTTNVVASTTTYASGGFDVDVGTGLFDVRIHGSSYDKLFTDLNFSNGENQKLDWIASTTTELLGDYNANGTVDAADYTVWKDNFGSTSALDPDGNNNGVVDAADYTIWKDNFGNTQTAVATHAVPEPATLASLVAMIAAVQMLRGKREL
;
A
#
# COMPACT_ATOMS: atom_id res chain seq x y z
N MET A 1 -77.88 -24.06 14.96
CA MET A 1 -77.36 -23.19 16.03
C MET A 1 -75.85 -23.42 16.12
N MET A 2 -75.11 -22.36 15.81
CA MET A 2 -73.65 -22.31 15.80
C MET A 2 -73.06 -22.60 17.18
N ASN A 3 -71.96 -23.33 17.22
CA ASN A 3 -71.04 -23.30 18.36
C ASN A 3 -69.63 -22.99 17.81
N HIS A 4 -69.21 -21.75 17.99
CA HIS A 4 -67.88 -21.27 17.67
C HIS A 4 -66.86 -21.91 18.63
N LYS A 5 -65.93 -22.72 18.09
CA LYS A 5 -64.63 -22.95 18.73
C LYS A 5 -63.60 -22.11 18.00
N THR A 6 -63.12 -21.09 18.67
CA THR A 6 -61.94 -20.29 18.32
C THR A 6 -60.71 -21.19 18.22
N ARG A 7 -60.00 -21.14 17.09
CA ARG A 7 -58.63 -21.66 16.96
C ARG A 7 -57.69 -20.47 16.91
N THR A 8 -56.86 -20.32 17.93
CA THR A 8 -55.73 -19.40 17.99
C THR A 8 -54.66 -19.86 16.98
N PRO A 9 -54.10 -18.99 16.13
CA PRO A 9 -52.92 -19.35 15.34
C PRO A 9 -51.70 -19.46 16.26
N LEU A 10 -50.96 -20.56 16.13
CA LEU A 10 -49.69 -20.78 16.80
C LEU A 10 -48.64 -19.89 16.10
N LEU A 11 -48.18 -18.83 16.75
CA LEU A 11 -47.06 -18.02 16.30
C LEU A 11 -45.77 -18.83 16.54
N VAL A 12 -45.22 -19.43 15.49
CA VAL A 12 -43.87 -20.02 15.54
C VAL A 12 -42.88 -18.85 15.46
N VAL A 13 -42.42 -18.39 16.62
CA VAL A 13 -41.28 -17.49 16.70
C VAL A 13 -40.04 -18.33 16.43
N ALA A 14 -39.59 -18.35 15.17
CA ALA A 14 -38.28 -18.87 14.83
C ALA A 14 -37.24 -17.88 15.39
N THR A 15 -36.68 -18.19 16.56
CA THR A 15 -35.55 -17.45 17.11
C THR A 15 -34.32 -17.82 16.29
N ALA A 16 -33.97 -16.98 15.31
CA ALA A 16 -32.68 -17.07 14.63
C ALA A 16 -31.60 -16.75 15.67
N PHE A 17 -30.89 -17.77 16.15
CA PHE A 17 -29.64 -17.57 16.86
C PHE A 17 -28.61 -17.11 15.82
N MET A 18 -28.44 -15.78 15.68
CA MET A 18 -27.22 -15.23 15.10
C MET A 18 -26.08 -15.61 16.04
N PHE A 19 -25.29 -16.61 15.63
CA PHE A 19 -23.97 -16.80 16.19
C PHE A 19 -23.12 -15.61 15.76
N PHE A 20 -22.99 -14.61 16.64
CA PHE A 20 -21.88 -13.68 16.54
C PHE A 20 -20.61 -14.49 16.82
N VAL A 21 -19.97 -14.98 15.76
CA VAL A 21 -18.55 -15.29 15.84
C VAL A 21 -17.89 -13.95 16.12
N ALA A 22 -17.30 -13.80 17.30
CA ALA A 22 -16.47 -12.63 17.58
C ALA A 22 -15.40 -12.58 16.48
N ARG A 23 -15.48 -11.56 15.61
CA ARG A 23 -14.44 -11.27 14.62
C ARG A 23 -13.14 -11.13 15.42
N PRO A 24 -12.06 -11.90 15.14
CA PRO A 24 -10.75 -11.50 15.61
C PRO A 24 -10.55 -10.06 15.14
N ALA A 25 -10.03 -9.17 15.99
CA ALA A 25 -9.77 -7.79 15.61
C ALA A 25 -8.95 -7.81 14.31
N ALA A 26 -9.56 -7.41 13.19
CA ALA A 26 -8.82 -7.17 11.96
C ALA A 26 -7.71 -6.17 12.31
N SER A 27 -6.51 -6.35 11.76
CA SER A 27 -5.55 -5.24 11.82
C SER A 27 -6.24 -4.07 11.12
N LEU A 28 -6.29 -2.91 11.78
CA LEU A 28 -6.88 -1.69 11.21
C LEU A 28 -6.06 -1.12 10.05
N GLU A 29 -4.97 -1.80 9.67
CA GLU A 29 -3.92 -1.34 8.78
C GLU A 29 -3.52 -2.44 7.77
N PRO A 30 -2.98 -2.07 6.59
CA PRO A 30 -2.50 -3.01 5.60
C PRO A 30 -1.26 -3.76 6.08
N THR A 31 -1.12 -5.02 5.67
CA THR A 31 0.18 -5.71 5.71
C THR A 31 1.19 -5.00 4.80
N PRO A 32 2.50 -5.18 5.01
CA PRO A 32 3.52 -4.60 4.12
C PRO A 32 3.33 -4.96 2.63
N GLN A 33 2.86 -6.17 2.31
CA GLN A 33 2.59 -6.57 0.92
C GLN A 33 1.37 -5.85 0.33
N GLN A 34 0.33 -5.65 1.13
CA GLN A 34 -0.85 -4.87 0.73
C GLN A 34 -0.48 -3.38 0.56
N GLN A 35 0.37 -2.83 1.43
CA GLN A 35 0.92 -1.49 1.26
C GLN A 35 1.67 -1.39 -0.07
N MET A 36 2.63 -2.28 -0.33
CA MET A 36 3.39 -2.28 -1.59
C MET A 36 2.46 -2.36 -2.82
N TRP A 37 1.38 -3.14 -2.76
CA TRP A 37 0.42 -3.18 -3.87
C TRP A 37 -0.37 -1.88 -4.00
N LEU A 38 -0.81 -1.27 -2.89
CA LEU A 38 -1.44 0.06 -2.93
C LEU A 38 -0.51 1.10 -3.57
N GLU A 39 0.78 1.07 -3.23
CA GLU A 39 1.80 1.95 -3.81
C GLU A 39 1.92 1.76 -5.32
N MET A 40 1.93 0.51 -5.81
CA MET A 40 1.97 0.21 -7.25
C MET A 40 0.69 0.68 -7.97
N VAL A 41 -0.48 0.50 -7.35
CA VAL A 41 -1.77 1.01 -7.88
C VAL A 41 -1.74 2.54 -7.98
N ASN A 42 -1.22 3.22 -6.97
CA ASN A 42 -1.16 4.68 -6.97
C ASN A 42 -0.10 5.24 -7.93
N ARG A 43 1.03 4.54 -8.12
CA ARG A 43 2.01 4.86 -9.18
C ARG A 43 1.40 4.71 -10.58
N PHE A 44 0.65 3.63 -10.80
CA PHE A 44 -0.14 3.43 -12.03
C PHE A 44 -1.15 4.56 -12.26
N ARG A 45 -1.93 4.92 -11.24
CA ARG A 45 -2.93 5.99 -11.34
C ARG A 45 -2.30 7.35 -11.60
N ALA A 46 -1.13 7.63 -11.02
CA ALA A 46 -0.40 8.87 -11.25
C ALA A 46 0.19 8.99 -12.66
N SER A 47 0.74 7.89 -13.20
CA SER A 47 1.35 7.89 -14.54
C SER A 47 1.22 6.51 -15.21
N PRO A 48 0.11 6.25 -15.93
CA PRO A 48 -0.13 4.96 -16.56
C PRO A 48 0.99 4.55 -17.53
N SER A 49 1.48 5.50 -18.35
CA SER A 49 2.55 5.24 -19.31
C SER A 49 3.89 4.89 -18.64
N ALA A 50 4.23 5.55 -17.52
CA ALA A 50 5.45 5.22 -16.79
C ALA A 50 5.35 3.87 -16.11
N GLU A 51 4.16 3.51 -15.59
CA GLU A 51 3.94 2.18 -15.03
C GLU A 51 4.13 1.08 -16.08
N LEU A 52 3.65 1.28 -17.32
CA LEU A 52 3.90 0.31 -18.40
C LEU A 52 5.39 0.07 -18.65
N ASP A 53 6.21 1.12 -18.56
CA ASP A 53 7.65 1.00 -18.76
C ASP A 53 8.35 0.22 -17.61
N ILE A 54 7.69 0.08 -16.45
CA ILE A 54 8.13 -0.78 -15.34
C ILE A 54 7.62 -2.22 -15.52
N LEU A 55 6.38 -2.39 -15.96
CA LEU A 55 5.76 -3.70 -16.11
C LEU A 55 6.28 -4.47 -17.32
N ALA A 56 6.68 -3.78 -18.39
CA ALA A 56 7.10 -4.39 -19.64
C ALA A 56 8.28 -3.65 -20.30
N ASN A 57 9.25 -4.44 -20.75
CA ASN A 57 10.41 -3.95 -21.46
C ASN A 57 10.12 -3.79 -22.95
N TYR A 58 10.35 -2.60 -23.48
CA TYR A 58 10.26 -2.30 -24.90
C TYR A 58 11.65 -2.10 -25.50
N THR A 59 11.83 -2.40 -26.79
CA THR A 59 13.13 -2.29 -27.48
C THR A 59 13.70 -0.87 -27.52
N GLN A 60 12.84 0.12 -27.31
CA GLN A 60 13.18 1.54 -27.23
C GLN A 60 12.06 2.28 -26.48
N PRO A 61 12.33 3.49 -25.93
CA PRO A 61 11.31 4.34 -25.35
C PRO A 61 10.16 4.58 -26.34
N ASN A 62 8.91 4.43 -25.88
CA ASN A 62 7.70 4.49 -26.71
C ASN A 62 7.67 3.48 -27.88
N GLY A 63 8.43 2.39 -27.78
CA GLY A 63 8.46 1.34 -28.79
C GLY A 63 7.14 0.59 -28.94
N THR A 64 7.01 -0.14 -30.05
CA THR A 64 5.84 -0.97 -30.39
C THR A 64 6.17 -2.47 -30.41
N SER A 65 7.31 -2.84 -29.84
CA SER A 65 7.77 -4.23 -29.75
C SER A 65 8.44 -4.45 -28.40
N PHE A 66 8.12 -5.57 -27.76
CA PHE A 66 8.78 -5.97 -26.52
C PHE A 66 10.26 -6.26 -26.77
N ALA A 67 11.09 -5.98 -25.77
CA ALA A 67 12.46 -6.47 -25.70
C ALA A 67 12.49 -7.96 -25.33
N ASN A 68 13.69 -8.52 -25.17
CA ASN A 68 13.89 -9.86 -24.64
C ASN A 68 14.84 -9.80 -23.42
N PRO A 69 14.36 -10.09 -22.20
CA PRO A 69 12.98 -10.50 -21.87
C PRO A 69 11.97 -9.34 -22.02
N SER A 70 10.67 -9.66 -22.12
CA SER A 70 9.58 -8.69 -22.27
C SER A 70 9.17 -8.00 -20.96
N SER A 71 9.70 -8.44 -19.82
CA SER A 71 9.61 -7.82 -18.51
C SER A 71 10.82 -8.26 -17.68
N ASP A 72 11.21 -7.45 -16.70
CA ASP A 72 12.26 -7.83 -15.73
C ASP A 72 11.73 -8.85 -14.71
N ASP A 73 10.41 -8.92 -14.51
CA ASP A 73 9.76 -9.99 -13.75
C ASP A 73 9.49 -11.21 -14.67
N PRO A 74 10.00 -12.41 -14.32
CA PRO A 74 9.88 -13.58 -15.17
C PRO A 74 8.44 -14.10 -15.30
N ASP A 75 7.59 -13.92 -14.28
CA ASP A 75 6.20 -14.39 -14.31
C ASP A 75 5.34 -13.45 -15.16
N VAL A 76 5.62 -12.14 -15.11
CA VAL A 76 5.03 -11.16 -16.06
C VAL A 76 5.49 -11.43 -17.48
N ALA A 77 6.80 -11.66 -17.72
CA ALA A 77 7.30 -12.01 -19.04
C ALA A 77 6.65 -13.29 -19.60
N SER A 78 6.47 -14.28 -18.74
CA SER A 78 5.76 -15.54 -19.06
C SER A 78 4.30 -15.28 -19.43
N ALA A 79 3.58 -14.47 -18.65
CA ALA A 79 2.18 -14.11 -18.93
C ALA A 79 2.03 -13.36 -20.26
N LEU A 80 2.89 -12.35 -20.52
CA LEU A 80 2.92 -11.61 -21.78
C LEU A 80 3.08 -12.55 -22.99
N SER A 81 3.97 -13.55 -22.88
CA SER A 81 4.18 -14.55 -23.91
C SER A 81 3.01 -15.54 -24.02
N PHE A 82 2.46 -16.00 -22.89
CA PHE A 82 1.40 -17.01 -22.85
C PHE A 82 0.11 -16.51 -23.49
N PHE A 83 -0.29 -15.28 -23.16
CA PHE A 83 -1.46 -14.65 -23.76
C PHE A 83 -1.20 -14.03 -25.14
N ASN A 84 0.06 -14.07 -25.62
CA ASN A 84 0.47 -13.47 -26.88
C ASN A 84 0.05 -11.98 -26.95
N VAL A 85 0.43 -11.23 -25.92
CA VAL A 85 0.11 -9.80 -25.79
C VAL A 85 0.76 -9.02 -26.93
N ASP A 86 -0.04 -8.27 -27.67
CA ASP A 86 0.43 -7.40 -28.74
C ASP A 86 1.02 -6.12 -28.13
N ALA A 87 2.35 -5.98 -28.21
CA ALA A 87 3.10 -4.87 -27.64
C ALA A 87 2.67 -3.51 -28.21
N ALA A 88 2.35 -3.43 -29.51
CA ALA A 88 1.95 -2.20 -30.18
C ALA A 88 0.54 -1.80 -29.76
N LEU A 89 -0.38 -2.77 -29.68
CA LEU A 89 -1.72 -2.56 -29.16
C LEU A 89 -1.69 -2.07 -27.72
N LEU A 90 -0.90 -2.74 -26.86
CA LEU A 90 -0.74 -2.38 -25.45
C LEU A 90 -0.23 -0.94 -25.30
N ARG A 91 0.86 -0.58 -25.99
CA ARG A 91 1.41 0.78 -25.97
C ARG A 91 0.37 1.82 -26.43
N ASN A 92 -0.37 1.52 -27.50
CA ASN A 92 -1.40 2.42 -28.00
C ASN A 92 -2.55 2.61 -26.99
N GLN A 93 -2.97 1.54 -26.30
CA GLN A 93 -3.98 1.65 -25.25
C GLN A 93 -3.47 2.52 -24.09
N PHE A 94 -2.24 2.31 -23.64
CA PHE A 94 -1.65 3.08 -22.53
C PHE A 94 -1.43 4.55 -22.85
N ASN A 95 -1.01 4.87 -24.07
CA ASN A 95 -0.87 6.25 -24.54
C ASN A 95 -2.21 7.03 -24.55
N ALA A 96 -3.35 6.32 -24.50
CA ALA A 96 -4.68 6.92 -24.44
C ALA A 96 -5.26 7.03 -23.02
N LEU A 97 -4.55 6.50 -22.01
CA LEU A 97 -5.01 6.56 -20.61
C LEU A 97 -4.78 7.95 -20.03
N SER A 98 -5.67 8.32 -19.10
CA SER A 98 -5.52 9.55 -18.30
C SER A 98 -5.17 9.17 -16.86
N PRO A 99 -4.34 9.95 -16.17
CA PRO A 99 -4.13 9.79 -14.73
C PRO A 99 -5.44 9.89 -13.93
N ALA A 100 -5.43 9.28 -12.75
CA ALA A 100 -6.50 9.36 -11.77
C ALA A 100 -5.93 9.71 -10.38
N PRO A 101 -6.70 10.35 -9.49
CA PRO A 101 -6.26 10.63 -8.13
C PRO A 101 -5.87 9.36 -7.37
N PRO A 102 -4.95 9.38 -6.40
CA PRO A 102 -4.60 8.20 -5.61
C PRO A 102 -5.80 7.63 -4.84
N LEU A 103 -5.75 6.33 -4.55
CA LEU A 103 -6.68 5.65 -3.65
C LEU A 103 -6.08 5.61 -2.25
N ALA A 104 -6.90 5.86 -1.23
CA ALA A 104 -6.58 5.62 0.17
C ALA A 104 -6.86 4.16 0.55
N TRP A 105 -6.17 3.65 1.57
CA TRP A 105 -6.43 2.32 2.09
C TRP A 105 -7.78 2.28 2.82
N SER A 106 -8.53 1.18 2.69
CA SER A 106 -9.73 0.95 3.49
C SER A 106 -9.77 -0.47 4.00
N THR A 107 -9.61 -0.62 5.31
CA THR A 107 -9.68 -1.91 6.00
C THR A 107 -11.08 -2.53 5.87
N TYR A 108 -12.14 -1.72 5.80
CA TYR A 108 -13.48 -2.25 5.56
C TYR A 108 -13.60 -2.86 4.14
N LEU A 109 -13.03 -2.22 3.12
CA LEU A 109 -13.02 -2.83 1.79
C LEU A 109 -12.14 -4.09 1.76
N GLU A 110 -11.05 -4.12 2.52
CA GLU A 110 -10.20 -5.32 2.64
C GLU A 110 -10.95 -6.47 3.32
N ASP A 111 -11.75 -6.21 4.36
CA ASP A 111 -12.59 -7.23 5.00
C ASP A 111 -13.53 -7.90 4.00
N SER A 112 -14.21 -7.10 3.18
CA SER A 112 -15.11 -7.60 2.12
C SER A 112 -14.33 -8.34 1.03
N ALA A 113 -13.18 -7.81 0.61
CA ALA A 113 -12.32 -8.43 -0.40
C ALA A 113 -11.78 -9.79 0.09
N ARG A 114 -11.36 -9.87 1.35
CA ARG A 114 -10.83 -11.08 1.99
C ARG A 114 -11.92 -12.12 2.18
N TYR A 115 -13.12 -11.71 2.59
CA TYR A 115 -14.28 -12.60 2.54
C TYR A 115 -14.43 -13.21 1.15
N TYR A 116 -14.35 -12.41 0.09
CA TYR A 116 -14.58 -12.92 -1.26
C TYR A 116 -13.44 -13.77 -1.83
N SER A 117 -12.19 -13.46 -1.50
CA SER A 117 -11.06 -14.34 -1.82
C SER A 117 -11.25 -15.75 -1.22
N ASN A 118 -11.77 -15.83 0.01
CA ASN A 118 -12.10 -17.12 0.63
C ASN A 118 -13.28 -17.83 -0.06
N VAL A 119 -14.27 -17.08 -0.57
CA VAL A 119 -15.36 -17.66 -1.38
C VAL A 119 -14.80 -18.28 -2.66
N ILE A 120 -13.94 -17.58 -3.39
CA ILE A 120 -13.26 -18.08 -4.59
C ILE A 120 -12.50 -19.37 -4.30
N ILE A 121 -11.70 -19.38 -3.22
CA ILE A 121 -10.97 -20.56 -2.77
C ILE A 121 -11.91 -21.73 -2.47
N SER A 122 -12.96 -21.50 -1.67
CA SER A 122 -13.87 -22.57 -1.25
C SER A 122 -14.68 -23.19 -2.40
N ASN A 123 -14.90 -22.43 -3.47
CA ASN A 123 -15.58 -22.91 -4.69
C ASN A 123 -14.60 -23.39 -5.75
N ASP A 124 -13.29 -23.26 -5.51
CA ASP A 124 -12.21 -23.63 -6.42
C ASP A 124 -12.40 -23.07 -7.85
N LYS A 125 -12.83 -21.81 -7.94
CA LYS A 125 -13.18 -21.17 -9.21
C LYS A 125 -13.13 -19.65 -9.08
N GLN A 126 -12.65 -18.96 -10.11
CA GLN A 126 -12.82 -17.51 -10.26
C GLN A 126 -14.15 -17.17 -10.95
N ASP A 127 -14.99 -16.37 -10.28
CA ASP A 127 -16.24 -15.80 -10.80
C ASP A 127 -16.66 -14.64 -9.90
N HIS A 128 -17.47 -13.69 -10.37
CA HIS A 128 -17.91 -12.49 -9.60
C HIS A 128 -19.17 -12.72 -8.76
N PHE A 129 -19.84 -13.88 -8.92
CA PHE A 129 -21.15 -14.13 -8.32
C PHE A 129 -21.24 -15.44 -7.53
N LEU A 130 -20.12 -15.95 -6.99
CA LEU A 130 -20.06 -17.28 -6.36
C LEU A 130 -20.92 -17.41 -5.10
N ASP A 131 -21.15 -16.32 -4.39
CA ASP A 131 -22.00 -16.29 -3.20
C ASP A 131 -23.41 -15.75 -3.46
N GLY A 132 -23.75 -15.50 -4.73
CA GLY A 132 -25.08 -15.01 -5.12
C GLY A 132 -25.38 -13.55 -4.76
N LEU A 133 -24.38 -12.77 -4.33
CA LEU A 133 -24.54 -11.35 -4.00
C LEU A 133 -24.11 -10.43 -5.15
N GLY A 134 -24.84 -9.34 -5.35
CA GLY A 134 -24.32 -8.20 -6.11
C GLY A 134 -23.19 -7.51 -5.34
N LEU A 135 -22.25 -6.86 -6.02
CA LEU A 135 -21.06 -6.30 -5.37
C LEU A 135 -21.37 -5.30 -4.25
N PHE A 136 -22.36 -4.42 -4.44
CA PHE A 136 -22.76 -3.46 -3.39
C PHE A 136 -23.28 -4.18 -2.13
N ASP A 137 -24.08 -5.24 -2.32
CA ASP A 137 -24.57 -6.08 -1.24
C ASP A 137 -23.44 -6.88 -0.57
N ARG A 138 -22.45 -7.35 -1.36
CA ARG A 138 -21.25 -8.03 -0.85
C ARG A 138 -20.48 -7.13 0.11
N VAL A 139 -20.17 -5.90 -0.30
CA VAL A 139 -19.43 -4.94 0.53
C VAL A 139 -20.22 -4.62 1.80
N THR A 140 -21.49 -4.19 1.66
CA THR A 140 -22.32 -3.79 2.80
C THR A 140 -22.62 -4.92 3.80
N GLN A 141 -22.65 -6.18 3.37
CA GLN A 141 -22.91 -7.32 4.27
C GLN A 141 -21.64 -7.90 4.91
N ASN A 142 -20.47 -7.73 4.28
CA ASN A 142 -19.23 -8.36 4.71
C ASN A 142 -18.18 -7.38 5.22
N SER A 143 -18.51 -6.09 5.29
CA SER A 143 -17.72 -5.08 5.97
C SER A 143 -18.60 -4.05 6.65
N ASP A 144 -17.96 -3.14 7.39
CA ASP A 144 -18.62 -1.99 8.02
C ASP A 144 -18.39 -0.70 7.21
N TYR A 145 -18.12 -0.82 5.90
CA TYR A 145 -17.91 0.33 5.01
C TYR A 145 -19.18 1.18 4.92
N ASP A 146 -19.06 2.48 5.15
CA ASP A 146 -20.19 3.40 5.15
C ASP A 146 -20.56 3.82 3.72
N PHE A 147 -21.85 3.90 3.46
CA PHE A 147 -22.41 4.44 2.22
C PHE A 147 -23.55 5.41 2.56
N THR A 148 -23.50 6.10 3.71
CA THR A 148 -24.56 7.00 4.17
C THR A 148 -24.76 8.18 3.22
N GLY A 149 -23.72 8.63 2.50
CA GLY A 149 -23.81 9.61 1.42
C GLY A 149 -24.28 9.03 0.08
N GLY A 150 -24.52 7.72 0.01
CA GLY A 150 -24.55 6.97 -1.24
C GLY A 150 -23.15 6.80 -1.82
N GLY A 151 -23.00 5.88 -2.78
CA GLY A 151 -21.67 5.58 -3.28
C GLY A 151 -21.65 4.69 -4.50
N SER A 152 -20.45 4.26 -4.86
CA SER A 152 -20.20 3.30 -5.93
C SER A 152 -19.12 2.32 -5.50
N VAL A 153 -19.19 1.11 -6.06
CA VAL A 153 -18.24 0.03 -5.79
C VAL A 153 -17.65 -0.54 -7.09
N GLY A 154 -16.40 -0.97 -7.03
CA GLY A 154 -15.68 -1.67 -8.10
C GLY A 154 -14.99 -2.92 -7.55
N GLU A 155 -14.82 -3.92 -8.41
CA GLU A 155 -14.18 -5.19 -8.02
C GLU A 155 -13.22 -5.66 -9.11
N ASN A 156 -12.03 -6.07 -8.69
CA ASN A 156 -11.11 -6.87 -9.49
C ASN A 156 -10.83 -8.18 -8.76
N ILE A 157 -10.81 -9.30 -9.49
CA ILE A 157 -10.46 -10.62 -8.93
C ILE A 157 -9.43 -11.31 -9.82
N TYR A 158 -8.44 -11.93 -9.19
CA TYR A 158 -7.47 -12.76 -9.89
C TYR A 158 -7.07 -13.93 -8.97
N ALA A 159 -7.46 -15.14 -9.36
CA ALA A 159 -7.30 -16.33 -8.55
C ALA A 159 -6.01 -17.12 -8.85
N PHE A 160 -5.19 -16.62 -9.78
CA PHE A 160 -4.01 -17.32 -10.30
C PHE A 160 -2.75 -16.47 -10.18
N THR A 161 -2.67 -15.68 -9.11
CA THR A 161 -1.58 -14.73 -8.93
C THR A 161 -0.35 -15.42 -8.35
N ASP A 162 0.82 -15.19 -8.93
CA ASP A 162 2.09 -15.78 -8.45
C ASP A 162 2.78 -14.90 -7.40
N SER A 163 2.67 -13.58 -7.55
CA SER A 163 3.25 -12.57 -6.66
C SER A 163 2.42 -11.28 -6.70
N PRO A 164 2.55 -10.38 -5.70
CA PRO A 164 1.89 -9.07 -5.76
C PRO A 164 2.24 -8.27 -7.03
N PHE A 165 3.50 -8.33 -7.49
CA PHE A 165 3.93 -7.63 -8.70
C PHE A 165 3.28 -8.21 -9.96
N GLN A 166 3.26 -9.54 -10.10
CA GLN A 166 2.60 -10.20 -11.24
C GLN A 166 1.09 -9.97 -11.24
N GLY A 167 0.45 -9.95 -10.07
CA GLY A 167 -0.98 -9.66 -9.95
C GLY A 167 -1.33 -8.23 -10.32
N HIS A 168 -0.52 -7.27 -9.87
CA HIS A 168 -0.64 -5.87 -10.26
C HIS A 168 -0.51 -5.72 -11.77
N ALA A 169 0.54 -6.32 -12.36
CA ALA A 169 0.73 -6.36 -13.80
C ALA A 169 -0.47 -6.97 -14.53
N GLY A 170 -1.04 -8.05 -13.98
CA GLY A 170 -2.22 -8.72 -14.52
C GLY A 170 -3.45 -7.83 -14.56
N PHE A 171 -3.74 -7.08 -13.49
CA PHE A 171 -4.85 -6.12 -13.50
C PHE A 171 -4.60 -4.91 -14.40
N VAL A 172 -3.36 -4.41 -14.46
CA VAL A 172 -3.02 -3.20 -15.21
C VAL A 172 -2.92 -3.45 -16.72
N ILE A 173 -2.20 -4.50 -17.14
CA ILE A 173 -2.13 -4.88 -18.56
C ILE A 173 -3.45 -5.49 -19.01
N ASP A 174 -4.11 -6.21 -18.10
CA ASP A 174 -5.36 -6.94 -18.31
C ASP A 174 -5.25 -7.99 -19.41
N TRP A 175 -4.20 -8.82 -19.32
CA TRP A 175 -3.97 -9.89 -20.29
C TRP A 175 -5.10 -10.93 -20.28
N GLY A 176 -5.37 -11.52 -21.44
CA GLY A 176 -6.41 -12.52 -21.57
C GLY A 176 -6.58 -13.03 -23.00
N PHE A 177 -7.56 -13.91 -23.21
CA PHE A 177 -7.74 -14.62 -24.48
C PHE A 177 -8.45 -13.81 -25.59
N ALA A 178 -8.61 -12.50 -25.44
CA ALA A 178 -9.18 -11.65 -26.50
C ALA A 178 -8.14 -11.33 -27.59
N ALA A 179 -8.59 -10.66 -28.66
CA ALA A 179 -7.71 -10.29 -29.76
C ALA A 179 -6.57 -9.38 -29.27
N GLY A 180 -5.32 -9.74 -29.59
CA GLY A 180 -4.13 -9.03 -29.14
C GLY A 180 -3.67 -9.40 -27.71
N GLY A 181 -4.22 -10.46 -27.12
CA GLY A 181 -3.79 -10.98 -25.82
C GLY A 181 -4.22 -10.14 -24.62
N ILE A 182 -5.13 -9.20 -24.81
CA ILE A 182 -5.62 -8.25 -23.80
C ILE A 182 -7.14 -8.36 -23.74
N GLN A 183 -7.73 -8.33 -22.55
CA GLN A 183 -9.18 -8.34 -22.38
C GLN A 183 -9.85 -7.15 -23.07
N ASN A 184 -11.05 -7.36 -23.62
CA ASN A 184 -11.81 -6.31 -24.31
C ASN A 184 -13.29 -6.31 -23.86
N PRO A 185 -13.72 -5.32 -23.08
CA PRO A 185 -12.91 -4.22 -22.54
C PRO A 185 -11.87 -4.71 -21.50
N PRO A 186 -10.79 -3.95 -21.26
CA PRO A 186 -9.83 -4.21 -20.19
C PRO A 186 -10.44 -3.78 -18.84
N GLY A 187 -11.39 -4.57 -18.34
CA GLY A 187 -12.23 -4.25 -17.18
C GLY A 187 -11.44 -3.94 -15.91
N HIS A 188 -10.38 -4.70 -15.61
CA HIS A 188 -9.61 -4.50 -14.39
C HIS A 188 -8.86 -3.17 -14.42
N ARG A 189 -8.19 -2.88 -15.55
CA ARG A 189 -7.52 -1.61 -15.78
C ARG A 189 -8.49 -0.43 -15.70
N ASN A 190 -9.67 -0.56 -16.32
CA ASN A 190 -10.69 0.47 -16.31
C ASN A 190 -11.20 0.75 -14.89
N SER A 191 -11.37 -0.29 -14.07
CA SER A 191 -11.73 -0.17 -12.66
C SER A 191 -10.65 0.59 -11.87
N LEU A 192 -9.38 0.22 -12.05
CA LEU A 192 -8.23 0.86 -11.40
C LEU A 192 -8.00 2.32 -11.83
N LEU A 193 -8.41 2.74 -13.02
CA LEU A 193 -8.33 4.13 -13.48
C LEU A 193 -9.65 4.91 -13.37
N ASN A 194 -10.67 4.32 -12.77
CA ASN A 194 -11.92 5.06 -12.56
C ASN A 194 -11.67 6.17 -11.52
N PRO A 195 -11.82 7.46 -11.89
CA PRO A 195 -11.52 8.57 -11.00
C PRO A 195 -12.61 8.78 -9.93
N VAL A 196 -13.74 8.06 -10.02
CA VAL A 196 -14.81 8.13 -9.02
C VAL A 196 -14.38 7.48 -7.70
N PHE A 197 -13.58 6.41 -7.75
CA PHE A 197 -13.15 5.71 -6.54
C PHE A 197 -12.08 6.52 -5.80
N ARG A 198 -12.20 6.53 -4.48
CA ARG A 198 -11.29 7.20 -3.55
C ARG A 198 -10.57 6.24 -2.61
N GLU A 199 -11.10 5.04 -2.42
CA GLU A 199 -10.56 4.06 -1.51
C GLU A 199 -10.42 2.69 -2.17
N ILE A 200 -9.53 1.87 -1.62
CA ILE A 200 -9.32 0.49 -2.01
C ILE A 200 -8.99 -0.39 -0.81
N GLY A 201 -9.55 -1.59 -0.82
CA GLY A 201 -9.12 -2.70 0.01
C GLY A 201 -8.56 -3.81 -0.88
N ILE A 202 -7.37 -4.32 -0.54
CA ILE A 202 -6.68 -5.36 -1.31
C ILE A 202 -6.53 -6.60 -0.43
N SER A 203 -7.16 -7.69 -0.82
CA SER A 203 -6.97 -9.00 -0.20
C SER A 203 -5.94 -9.83 -0.98
N ILE A 204 -4.99 -10.44 -0.27
CA ILE A 204 -3.99 -11.36 -0.81
C ILE A 204 -4.03 -12.63 0.04
N VAL A 205 -4.75 -13.66 -0.42
CA VAL A 205 -4.90 -14.91 0.34
C VAL A 205 -4.05 -16.01 -0.29
N PRO A 206 -3.06 -16.57 0.42
CA PRO A 206 -2.32 -17.73 -0.08
C PRO A 206 -3.21 -18.96 -0.15
N GLU A 207 -3.15 -19.67 -1.28
CA GLU A 207 -3.74 -20.99 -1.47
C GLU A 207 -2.63 -21.98 -1.81
N SER A 208 -2.36 -22.91 -0.90
CA SER A 208 -1.24 -23.85 -0.97
C SER A 208 -1.68 -25.30 -1.19
N ASN A 209 -2.99 -25.54 -1.21
CA ASN A 209 -3.56 -26.85 -1.52
C ASN A 209 -3.37 -27.14 -3.00
N SER A 210 -2.41 -28.00 -3.34
CA SER A 210 -2.16 -28.42 -4.72
C SER A 210 -3.32 -29.17 -5.40
N SER A 211 -4.44 -29.37 -4.69
CA SER A 211 -5.67 -29.97 -5.24
C SER A 211 -6.67 -28.95 -5.76
N THR A 212 -6.47 -27.65 -5.49
CA THR A 212 -7.28 -26.58 -6.07
C THR A 212 -6.76 -26.18 -7.45
N GLU A 213 -7.66 -25.76 -8.33
CA GLU A 213 -7.35 -25.10 -9.60
C GLU A 213 -6.91 -23.65 -9.41
N VAL A 214 -7.31 -23.00 -8.31
CA VAL A 214 -6.87 -21.65 -7.92
C VAL A 214 -5.60 -21.65 -7.05
N GLY A 215 -4.88 -20.52 -7.06
CA GLY A 215 -3.61 -20.32 -6.36
C GLY A 215 -2.45 -19.96 -7.32
N PRO A 216 -1.25 -19.69 -6.79
CA PRO A 216 -0.85 -19.79 -5.38
C PRO A 216 -1.34 -18.63 -4.49
N PHE A 217 -1.77 -17.51 -5.08
CA PHE A 217 -2.47 -16.45 -4.36
C PHE A 217 -3.81 -16.15 -5.04
N VAL A 218 -4.84 -16.01 -4.22
CA VAL A 218 -6.16 -15.53 -4.63
C VAL A 218 -6.31 -14.10 -4.15
N VAL A 219 -6.48 -13.21 -5.11
CA VAL A 219 -6.52 -11.77 -4.89
C VAL A 219 -7.89 -11.21 -5.23
N THR A 220 -8.36 -10.31 -4.37
CA THR A 220 -9.55 -9.49 -4.61
C THR A 220 -9.24 -8.06 -4.25
N GLN A 221 -9.62 -7.12 -5.12
CA GLN A 221 -9.60 -5.69 -4.81
C GLN A 221 -11.04 -5.18 -4.82
N HIS A 222 -11.46 -4.53 -3.75
CA HIS A 222 -12.69 -3.75 -3.73
C HIS A 222 -12.33 -2.28 -3.69
N LEU A 223 -12.92 -1.51 -4.61
CA LEU A 223 -12.78 -0.06 -4.69
C LEU A 223 -14.11 0.56 -4.33
N ALA A 224 -14.08 1.71 -3.65
CA ALA A 224 -15.31 2.41 -3.35
C ALA A 224 -15.13 3.93 -3.26
N VAL A 225 -16.28 4.58 -3.15
CA VAL A 225 -16.43 5.96 -2.70
C VAL A 225 -17.74 6.05 -1.92
N ASP A 226 -17.69 6.70 -0.75
CA ASP A 226 -18.85 7.37 -0.17
C ASP A 226 -18.82 8.84 -0.60
N PHE A 227 -19.93 9.33 -1.18
CA PHE A 227 -20.04 10.73 -1.61
C PHE A 227 -20.20 11.72 -0.44
N ALA A 228 -20.42 11.23 0.78
CA ALA A 228 -20.39 12.06 1.99
C ALA A 228 -18.97 12.42 2.44
N ASP A 229 -17.99 11.55 2.16
CA ASP A 229 -16.62 11.73 2.61
C ASP A 229 -15.88 12.80 1.80
N GLY A 230 -14.89 13.42 2.43
CA GLY A 230 -13.98 14.34 1.76
C GLY A 230 -12.94 13.61 0.89
N PRO A 231 -12.05 14.35 0.21
CA PRO A 231 -10.84 13.75 -0.30
C PRO A 231 -9.91 13.33 0.85
N PHE A 232 -9.15 12.28 0.62
CA PHE A 232 -8.16 11.75 1.54
C PHE A 232 -6.77 12.26 1.21
N LEU A 233 -6.02 12.65 2.23
CA LEU A 233 -4.57 12.60 2.17
C LEU A 233 -4.15 11.14 2.40
N THR A 234 -3.31 10.59 1.54
CA THR A 234 -2.70 9.26 1.73
C THR A 234 -1.22 9.29 1.38
N GLY A 235 -0.46 8.29 1.79
CA GLY A 235 0.95 8.17 1.43
C GLY A 235 1.68 7.14 2.26
N VAL A 236 3.00 7.13 2.15
CA VAL A 236 3.87 6.22 2.91
C VAL A 236 5.14 6.94 3.36
N VAL A 237 5.59 6.62 4.58
CA VAL A 237 6.89 7.00 5.11
C VAL A 237 7.79 5.78 5.19
N PHE A 238 8.97 5.84 4.58
CA PHE A 238 9.89 4.69 4.49
C PHE A 238 11.35 5.11 4.35
N ASP A 239 12.32 4.23 4.65
CA ASP A 239 13.76 4.56 4.68
C ASP A 239 14.55 4.14 3.43
N ASP A 240 13.90 3.53 2.42
CA ASP A 240 14.49 3.07 1.14
C ASP A 240 15.75 2.19 1.33
N ALA A 241 15.85 1.51 2.49
CA ALA A 241 17.07 0.82 2.91
C ALA A 241 17.13 -0.65 2.47
N VAL A 242 16.02 -1.24 2.02
CA VAL A 242 15.95 -2.65 1.61
C VAL A 242 16.23 -2.76 0.11
N VAL A 243 15.54 -1.96 -0.69
CA VAL A 243 15.76 -1.81 -2.14
C VAL A 243 15.88 -0.32 -2.40
N ALA A 244 17.08 0.15 -2.75
CA ALA A 244 17.32 1.56 -3.03
C ALA A 244 16.79 1.92 -4.43
N ASP A 245 15.48 2.15 -4.55
CA ASP A 245 14.78 2.45 -5.80
C ASP A 245 13.83 3.65 -5.71
N ASP A 246 13.93 4.45 -4.64
CA ASP A 246 13.06 5.59 -4.34
C ASP A 246 11.56 5.21 -4.30
N PHE A 247 11.25 3.94 -3.98
CA PHE A 247 9.90 3.40 -3.92
C PHE A 247 9.74 2.42 -2.76
N TYR A 248 8.54 2.38 -2.18
CA TYR A 248 8.29 1.51 -1.05
C TYR A 248 8.51 0.03 -1.39
N SER A 249 9.43 -0.59 -0.67
CA SER A 249 9.61 -2.04 -0.62
C SER A 249 9.17 -2.61 0.74
N VAL A 250 8.74 -3.88 0.71
CA VAL A 250 8.36 -4.60 1.92
C VAL A 250 9.51 -4.59 2.93
N GLY A 251 9.26 -3.96 4.09
CA GLY A 251 10.21 -3.88 5.20
C GLY A 251 10.81 -2.49 5.44
N GLU A 252 10.54 -1.52 4.59
CA GLU A 252 11.11 -0.15 4.71
C GLU A 252 10.20 0.82 5.46
N GLY A 253 8.96 0.42 5.72
CA GLY A 253 7.94 1.26 6.34
C GLY A 253 8.31 1.75 7.73
N ILE A 254 8.12 3.06 7.97
CA ILE A 254 8.31 3.67 9.28
C ILE A 254 6.95 3.94 9.92
N GLY A 255 6.55 3.05 10.82
CA GLY A 255 5.30 3.16 11.57
C GLY A 255 5.37 4.01 12.83
N GLY A 256 4.20 4.46 13.28
CA GLY A 256 4.02 5.17 14.55
C GLY A 256 4.32 6.67 14.52
N LEU A 257 4.50 7.29 13.35
CA LEU A 257 4.65 8.74 13.22
C LEU A 257 3.29 9.43 13.23
N SER A 258 3.18 10.56 13.93
CA SER A 258 1.99 11.43 13.84
C SER A 258 1.98 12.12 12.49
N VAL A 259 0.84 12.12 11.81
CA VAL A 259 0.60 12.86 10.57
C VAL A 259 -0.48 13.89 10.89
N ASP A 260 -0.06 15.13 11.11
CA ASP A 260 -0.95 16.23 11.46
C ASP A 260 -1.23 17.07 10.22
N VAL A 261 -2.50 17.20 9.85
CA VAL A 261 -2.95 18.08 8.78
C VAL A 261 -3.33 19.41 9.39
N LEU A 262 -2.66 20.47 8.97
CA LEU A 262 -2.82 21.82 9.51
C LEU A 262 -3.50 22.72 8.49
N GLN A 263 -4.31 23.66 8.98
CA GLN A 263 -4.75 24.77 8.15
C GLN A 263 -3.51 25.53 7.62
N ALA A 264 -3.42 25.71 6.30
CA ALA A 264 -2.22 26.26 5.66
C ALA A 264 -1.72 27.57 6.28
N GLY A 265 -0.41 27.63 6.54
CA GLY A 265 0.27 28.77 7.16
C GLY A 265 -0.01 28.94 8.66
N THR A 266 -0.58 27.92 9.32
CA THR A 266 -0.90 27.96 10.75
C THR A 266 -0.43 26.70 11.48
N THR A 267 -0.52 26.71 12.81
CA THR A 267 -0.30 25.52 13.64
C THR A 267 -1.61 24.83 14.05
N ASN A 268 -2.74 25.22 13.46
CA ASN A 268 -4.06 24.67 13.80
C ASN A 268 -4.26 23.33 13.09
N VAL A 269 -4.21 22.24 13.85
CA VAL A 269 -4.49 20.88 13.36
C VAL A 269 -5.98 20.73 13.10
N VAL A 270 -6.33 20.33 11.87
CA VAL A 270 -7.73 20.11 11.43
C VAL A 270 -8.07 18.63 11.30
N ALA A 271 -7.06 17.78 11.08
CA ALA A 271 -7.17 16.33 11.07
C ALA A 271 -5.82 15.71 11.45
N SER A 272 -5.82 14.48 11.96
CA SER A 272 -4.59 13.78 12.31
C SER A 272 -4.76 12.28 12.16
N THR A 273 -3.68 11.60 11.76
CA THR A 273 -3.59 10.13 11.76
C THR A 273 -2.21 9.69 12.25
N THR A 274 -1.93 8.39 12.23
CA THR A 274 -0.63 7.82 12.56
C THR A 274 -0.21 6.88 11.45
N THR A 275 1.07 6.87 11.08
CA THR A 275 1.56 5.89 10.11
C THR A 275 1.38 4.47 10.64
N TYR A 276 0.84 3.61 9.79
CA TYR A 276 0.70 2.18 10.01
C TYR A 276 2.04 1.52 10.26
N ALA A 277 2.06 0.29 10.79
CA ALA A 277 3.31 -0.49 10.90
C ALA A 277 4.02 -0.66 9.55
N SER A 278 3.28 -0.64 8.44
CA SER A 278 3.80 -0.65 7.06
C SER A 278 4.36 0.69 6.59
N GLY A 279 4.27 1.77 7.38
CA GLY A 279 4.64 3.13 7.03
C GLY A 279 3.56 3.93 6.30
N GLY A 280 2.52 3.25 5.78
CA GLY A 280 1.41 3.89 5.09
C GLY A 280 0.57 4.77 6.00
N PHE A 281 -0.22 5.67 5.44
CA PHE A 281 -1.23 6.43 6.17
C PHE A 281 -2.33 6.92 5.24
N ASP A 282 -3.47 7.22 5.83
CA ASP A 282 -4.56 7.96 5.20
C ASP A 282 -5.38 8.73 6.25
N VAL A 283 -5.96 9.85 5.82
CA VAL A 283 -6.81 10.71 6.64
C VAL A 283 -7.74 11.53 5.75
N ASP A 284 -9.04 11.60 6.08
CA ASP A 284 -9.98 12.53 5.45
C ASP A 284 -9.64 13.96 5.89
N VAL A 285 -9.41 14.84 4.92
CA VAL A 285 -8.99 16.23 5.15
C VAL A 285 -10.03 17.26 4.70
N GLY A 286 -11.08 16.84 3.97
CA GLY A 286 -11.98 17.78 3.30
C GLY A 286 -11.30 18.61 2.20
N THR A 287 -12.02 19.58 1.62
CA THR A 287 -11.47 20.44 0.56
C THR A 287 -10.77 21.68 1.13
N GLY A 288 -9.58 22.01 0.64
CA GLY A 288 -8.87 23.22 1.05
C GLY A 288 -7.40 23.23 0.66
N LEU A 289 -6.67 24.17 1.25
CA LEU A 289 -5.21 24.21 1.27
C LEU A 289 -4.74 23.85 2.68
N PHE A 290 -3.83 22.89 2.77
CA PHE A 290 -3.33 22.38 4.04
C PHE A 290 -1.81 22.26 4.02
N ASP A 291 -1.22 22.40 5.20
CA ASP A 291 0.13 21.93 5.47
C ASP A 291 0.04 20.57 6.16
N VAL A 292 1.07 19.74 6.04
CA VAL A 292 1.13 18.42 6.69
C VAL A 292 2.43 18.31 7.45
N ARG A 293 2.37 18.07 8.76
CA ARG A 293 3.53 17.77 9.57
C ARG A 293 3.56 16.29 9.90
N ILE A 294 4.61 15.60 9.48
CA ILE A 294 4.87 14.22 9.88
C ILE A 294 5.97 14.24 10.93
N HIS A 295 5.68 13.73 12.14
CA HIS A 295 6.63 13.81 13.25
C HIS A 295 6.59 12.63 14.22
N GLY A 296 7.71 12.42 14.88
CA GLY A 296 7.99 11.41 15.90
C GLY A 296 9.27 11.77 16.66
N SER A 297 9.79 10.86 17.48
CA SER A 297 10.97 11.16 18.31
C SER A 297 12.24 11.54 17.53
N SER A 298 12.38 11.02 16.31
CA SER A 298 13.57 11.17 15.45
C SER A 298 13.25 11.72 14.06
N TYR A 299 12.00 12.09 13.82
CA TYR A 299 11.47 12.49 12.51
C TYR A 299 10.63 13.74 12.70
N ASP A 300 10.85 14.76 11.88
CA ASP A 300 10.03 15.96 11.88
C ASP A 300 10.14 16.63 10.51
N LYS A 301 9.05 16.62 9.74
CA LYS A 301 9.00 17.26 8.43
C LYS A 301 7.67 17.94 8.21
N LEU A 302 7.73 19.21 7.80
CA LEU A 302 6.59 20.01 7.39
C LEU A 302 6.55 20.09 5.86
N PHE A 303 5.42 19.70 5.28
CA PHE A 303 5.07 19.89 3.88
C PHE A 303 4.03 20.98 3.79
N THR A 304 4.19 21.94 2.89
CA THR A 304 3.29 23.09 2.79
C THR A 304 2.49 23.08 1.50
N ASP A 305 1.35 23.77 1.51
CA ASP A 305 0.54 24.08 0.32
C ASP A 305 -0.02 22.86 -0.45
N LEU A 306 -0.38 21.78 0.25
CA LEU A 306 -1.11 20.66 -0.36
C LEU A 306 -2.53 21.11 -0.73
N ASN A 307 -2.92 20.89 -1.98
CA ASN A 307 -4.15 21.43 -2.55
C ASN A 307 -5.22 20.36 -2.80
N PHE A 308 -6.28 20.41 -2.00
CA PHE A 308 -7.46 19.55 -2.08
C PHE A 308 -8.69 20.29 -2.65
N SER A 309 -8.49 21.46 -3.27
CA SER A 309 -9.60 22.32 -3.71
C SER A 309 -10.46 21.72 -4.81
N ASN A 310 -9.97 20.70 -5.53
CA ASN A 310 -10.72 19.96 -6.54
C ASN A 310 -11.50 18.75 -5.99
N GLY A 311 -11.40 18.46 -4.69
CA GLY A 311 -12.09 17.34 -4.06
C GLY A 311 -11.53 15.97 -4.42
N GLU A 312 -10.28 15.92 -4.91
CA GLU A 312 -9.54 14.71 -5.23
C GLU A 312 -8.55 14.38 -4.10
N ASN A 313 -8.35 13.09 -3.86
CA ASN A 313 -7.31 12.62 -2.96
C ASN A 313 -5.94 13.14 -3.39
N GLN A 314 -5.03 13.31 -2.43
CA GLN A 314 -3.64 13.66 -2.69
C GLN A 314 -2.72 12.62 -2.05
N LYS A 315 -1.59 12.36 -2.70
CA LYS A 315 -0.56 11.44 -2.21
C LYS A 315 0.64 12.22 -1.70
N LEU A 316 1.15 11.86 -0.53
CA LEU A 316 2.32 12.46 0.08
C LEU A 316 3.26 11.38 0.61
N ASP A 317 4.35 11.15 -0.10
CA ASP A 317 5.37 10.21 0.35
C ASP A 317 6.55 10.92 0.98
N TRP A 318 7.17 10.22 1.93
CA TRP A 318 8.41 10.66 2.53
C TRP A 318 9.40 9.49 2.60
N ILE A 319 10.42 9.54 1.72
CA ILE A 319 11.66 8.80 1.92
C ILE A 319 12.39 9.47 3.09
N ALA A 320 12.17 8.91 4.27
CA ALA A 320 12.69 9.39 5.53
C ALA A 320 14.04 8.72 5.80
N SER A 321 15.10 9.41 5.42
CA SER A 321 16.36 9.19 6.10
C SER A 321 16.23 9.72 7.52
N THR A 322 16.80 9.01 8.50
CA THR A 322 17.09 9.62 9.80
C THR A 322 18.14 10.69 9.56
N THR A 323 17.73 11.87 9.12
CA THR A 323 18.47 13.09 9.39
C THR A 323 18.23 13.39 10.87
N THR A 324 18.76 12.54 11.76
CA THR A 324 19.34 13.10 12.96
C THR A 324 20.55 13.89 12.46
N GLU A 325 20.32 15.08 11.91
CA GLU A 325 21.35 16.11 11.96
C GLU A 325 21.67 16.22 13.43
N LEU A 326 22.78 15.61 13.78
CA LEU A 326 23.28 15.62 15.13
C LEU A 326 23.71 17.06 15.32
N LEU A 327 22.89 17.89 15.97
CA LEU A 327 23.11 19.34 16.03
C LEU A 327 24.59 19.65 16.31
N GLY A 328 25.26 20.35 15.40
CA GLY A 328 26.71 20.58 15.46
C GLY A 328 27.59 19.66 14.61
N ASP A 329 27.06 18.62 13.97
CA ASP A 329 27.73 17.74 12.99
C ASP A 329 27.74 18.42 11.60
N TYR A 330 28.47 19.53 11.52
CA TYR A 330 28.51 20.40 10.35
C TYR A 330 29.17 19.78 9.13
N ASN A 331 29.86 18.64 9.25
CA ASN A 331 30.34 17.88 8.11
C ASN A 331 29.50 16.62 7.80
N ALA A 332 28.40 16.41 8.55
CA ALA A 332 27.45 15.30 8.40
C ALA A 332 28.10 13.91 8.41
N ASN A 333 29.16 13.69 9.20
CA ASN A 333 29.83 12.40 9.30
C ASN A 333 29.22 11.46 10.35
N GLY A 334 28.17 11.92 11.05
CA GLY A 334 27.50 11.19 12.12
C GLY A 334 28.12 11.39 13.50
N THR A 335 29.08 12.32 13.67
CA THR A 335 29.76 12.61 14.94
C THR A 335 30.01 14.10 15.07
N VAL A 336 29.64 14.70 16.21
CA VAL A 336 30.00 16.09 16.51
C VAL A 336 31.40 16.10 17.14
N ASP A 337 32.42 16.44 16.35
CA ASP A 337 33.81 16.48 16.79
C ASP A 337 34.58 17.73 16.32
N ALA A 338 35.91 17.69 16.38
CA ALA A 338 36.76 18.82 16.04
C ALA A 338 36.78 19.14 14.53
N ALA A 339 36.38 18.20 13.67
CA ALA A 339 36.25 18.43 12.24
C ALA A 339 35.09 19.40 11.96
N ASP A 340 33.99 19.31 12.70
CA ASP A 340 32.84 20.22 12.56
C ASP A 340 33.16 21.65 12.96
N TYR A 341 33.99 21.82 14.01
CA TYR A 341 34.51 23.13 14.38
C TYR A 341 35.25 23.80 13.21
N THR A 342 35.95 23.01 12.40
CA THR A 342 36.68 23.53 11.24
C THR A 342 35.70 24.01 10.17
N VAL A 343 34.61 23.27 9.93
CA VAL A 343 33.53 23.68 9.00
C VAL A 343 32.87 24.98 9.46
N TRP A 344 32.48 25.08 10.74
CA TRP A 344 31.92 26.32 11.29
C TRP A 344 32.89 27.49 11.16
N LYS A 345 34.15 27.29 11.52
CA LYS A 345 35.17 28.34 11.51
C LYS A 345 35.45 28.86 10.10
N ASP A 346 35.52 27.97 9.12
CA ASP A 346 35.78 28.34 7.72
C ASP A 346 34.61 29.12 7.10
N ASN A 347 33.40 28.95 7.65
CA ASN A 347 32.18 29.61 7.18
C ASN A 347 31.67 30.72 8.13
N PHE A 348 32.41 31.12 9.17
CA PHE A 348 31.96 32.12 10.13
C PHE A 348 31.65 33.48 9.44
N GLY A 349 30.44 33.99 9.68
CA GLY A 349 29.88 35.20 9.06
C GLY A 349 29.29 35.00 7.68
N SER A 350 29.25 33.77 7.16
CA SER A 350 28.63 33.42 5.88
C SER A 350 27.11 33.53 5.96
N THR A 351 26.51 34.07 4.90
CA THR A 351 25.06 34.09 4.67
C THR A 351 24.66 33.29 3.43
N SER A 352 25.60 32.50 2.87
CA SER A 352 25.42 31.80 1.59
C SER A 352 25.93 30.36 1.60
N ALA A 353 26.97 30.08 2.39
CA ALA A 353 27.37 28.74 2.78
C ALA A 353 26.87 28.52 4.22
N LEU A 354 25.70 27.89 4.32
CA LEU A 354 24.93 27.75 5.57
C LEU A 354 25.00 26.33 6.16
N ASP A 355 25.89 25.48 5.64
CA ASP A 355 26.08 24.12 6.19
C ASP A 355 26.33 24.12 7.71
N PRO A 356 27.01 25.12 8.32
CA PRO A 356 27.13 25.24 9.77
C PRO A 356 26.19 26.26 10.44
N ASP A 357 25.05 26.60 9.83
CA ASP A 357 23.99 27.42 10.44
C ASP A 357 23.09 26.55 11.33
N GLY A 358 23.63 26.10 12.46
CA GLY A 358 22.97 25.14 13.35
C GLY A 358 21.67 25.63 14.00
N ASN A 359 21.39 26.94 14.00
CA ASN A 359 20.10 27.49 14.45
C ASN A 359 19.17 27.93 13.31
N ASN A 360 19.61 27.79 12.05
CA ASN A 360 18.88 28.13 10.83
C ASN A 360 18.39 29.60 10.77
N ASN A 361 19.18 30.56 11.28
CA ASN A 361 18.81 31.99 11.25
C ASN A 361 19.26 32.72 9.96
N GLY A 362 19.91 32.00 9.03
CA GLY A 362 20.42 32.53 7.77
C GLY A 362 21.82 33.14 7.86
N VAL A 363 22.53 32.99 8.98
CA VAL A 363 23.92 33.43 9.15
C VAL A 363 24.70 32.50 10.08
N VAL A 364 25.89 32.07 9.66
CA VAL A 364 26.81 31.30 10.51
C VAL A 364 27.48 32.23 11.50
N ASP A 365 27.16 32.13 12.79
CA ASP A 365 27.69 33.01 13.83
C ASP A 365 28.03 32.28 15.16
N ALA A 366 28.16 33.05 16.25
CA ALA A 366 28.55 32.52 17.55
C ALA A 366 27.46 31.67 18.22
N ALA A 367 26.19 31.80 17.82
CA ALA A 367 25.12 30.95 18.29
C ALA A 367 25.30 29.51 17.78
N ASP A 368 25.76 29.34 16.53
CA ASP A 368 26.03 28.02 15.95
C ASP A 368 27.25 27.34 16.58
N TYR A 369 28.25 28.13 16.98
CA TYR A 369 29.35 27.60 17.80
C TYR A 369 28.85 27.01 19.12
N THR A 370 27.86 27.65 19.74
CA THR A 370 27.30 27.18 21.02
C THR A 370 26.58 25.86 20.82
N ILE A 371 25.88 25.70 19.71
CA ILE A 371 25.23 24.44 19.31
C ILE A 371 26.26 23.31 19.14
N TRP A 372 27.32 23.54 18.37
CA TRP A 372 28.42 22.56 18.22
C TRP A 372 29.02 22.18 19.58
N LYS A 373 29.31 23.18 20.41
CA LYS A 373 29.95 22.97 21.71
C LYS A 373 29.07 22.16 22.66
N ASP A 374 27.77 22.44 22.68
CA ASP A 374 26.81 21.77 23.57
C ASP A 374 26.58 20.30 23.16
N ASN A 375 26.85 19.97 21.89
CA ASN A 375 26.68 18.63 21.34
C ASN A 375 28.01 17.89 21.12
N PHE A 376 29.16 18.49 21.46
CA PHE A 376 30.48 17.89 21.23
C PHE A 376 30.61 16.50 21.87
N GLY A 377 31.00 15.52 21.06
CA GLY A 377 31.14 14.13 21.45
C GLY A 377 29.87 13.30 21.29
N ASN A 378 28.74 13.91 20.88
CA ASN A 378 27.59 13.14 20.44
C ASN A 378 27.94 12.39 19.15
N THR A 379 27.40 11.18 19.01
CA THR A 379 27.52 10.35 17.82
C THR A 379 26.14 9.83 17.48
N GLN A 380 25.76 9.83 16.20
CA GLN A 380 24.60 9.08 15.75
C GLN A 380 24.84 7.60 16.09
N THR A 381 23.96 7.04 16.92
CA THR A 381 24.01 5.60 17.19
C THR A 381 23.48 4.92 15.95
N ALA A 382 24.30 4.11 15.28
CA ALA A 382 23.82 3.28 14.19
C ALA A 382 22.57 2.54 14.65
N VAL A 383 21.45 2.73 13.95
CA VAL A 383 20.23 1.98 14.22
C VAL A 383 20.62 0.52 14.13
N ALA A 384 20.45 -0.22 15.24
CA ALA A 384 20.59 -1.66 15.19
C ALA A 384 19.60 -2.12 14.11
N THR A 385 20.12 -2.70 13.02
CA THR A 385 19.29 -3.40 12.05
C THR A 385 18.41 -4.34 12.88
N HIS A 386 17.10 -4.12 12.84
CA HIS A 386 16.18 -5.06 13.46
C HIS A 386 16.50 -6.40 12.80
N ALA A 387 17.05 -7.33 13.57
CA ALA A 387 17.27 -8.68 13.09
C ALA A 387 15.90 -9.19 12.67
N VAL A 388 15.67 -9.26 11.36
CA VAL A 388 14.51 -9.95 10.79
C VAL A 388 14.49 -11.31 11.47
N PRO A 389 13.42 -11.67 12.22
CA PRO A 389 13.34 -12.98 12.82
C PRO A 389 13.57 -14.00 11.71
N GLU A 390 14.62 -14.82 11.83
CA GLU A 390 14.88 -15.84 10.81
C GLU A 390 13.58 -16.63 10.62
N PRO A 391 13.10 -16.80 9.37
CA PRO A 391 11.86 -17.51 9.15
C PRO A 391 11.99 -18.89 9.81
N ALA A 392 10.97 -19.27 10.60
CA ALA A 392 10.90 -20.55 11.29
C ALA A 392 10.92 -21.78 10.33
N THR A 393 11.15 -21.57 9.05
CA THR A 393 11.29 -22.56 7.99
C THR A 393 12.51 -23.47 8.22
N LEU A 394 13.63 -22.97 8.77
CA LEU A 394 14.79 -23.81 9.10
C LEU A 394 14.50 -24.77 10.28
N ALA A 395 13.77 -24.31 11.30
CA ALA A 395 13.32 -25.17 12.40
C ALA A 395 12.32 -26.24 11.91
N SER A 396 11.47 -25.87 10.95
CA SER A 396 10.50 -26.78 10.33
C SER A 396 11.17 -27.83 9.42
N LEU A 397 12.24 -27.46 8.71
CA LEU A 397 13.00 -28.38 7.86
C LEU A 397 13.77 -29.42 8.68
N VAL A 398 14.38 -29.01 9.80
CA VAL A 398 15.07 -29.93 10.72
C VAL A 398 14.08 -30.88 11.41
N ALA A 399 12.89 -30.38 11.79
CA ALA A 399 11.83 -31.23 12.34
C ALA A 399 11.30 -32.25 11.32
N MET A 400 11.15 -31.86 10.04
CA MET A 400 10.74 -32.79 8.98
C MET A 400 11.81 -33.84 8.66
N ILE A 401 13.09 -33.48 8.63
CA ILE A 401 14.18 -34.44 8.42
C ILE A 401 14.24 -35.47 9.56
N ALA A 402 14.05 -35.03 10.82
CA ALA A 402 13.98 -35.93 11.97
C ALA A 402 12.76 -36.87 11.91
N ALA A 403 11.59 -36.38 11.50
CA ALA A 403 10.38 -37.19 11.35
C ALA A 403 10.51 -38.25 10.24
N VAL A 404 11.12 -37.91 9.11
CA VAL A 404 11.37 -38.85 8.00
C VAL A 404 12.36 -39.95 8.39
N GLN A 405 13.37 -39.64 9.20
CA GLN A 405 14.31 -40.65 9.71
C GLN A 405 13.66 -41.60 10.73
N MET A 406 12.77 -41.11 11.60
CA MET A 406 12.04 -41.97 12.55
C MET A 406 11.01 -42.89 11.84
N LEU A 407 10.41 -42.46 10.74
CA LEU A 407 9.47 -43.27 9.96
C LEU A 407 10.16 -44.37 9.13
N ARG A 408 11.41 -44.15 8.70
CA ARG A 408 12.22 -45.16 8.00
C ARG A 408 12.70 -46.29 8.93
N GLY A 409 12.96 -46.00 10.20
CA GLY A 409 13.38 -47.00 11.19
C GLY A 409 12.28 -47.98 11.64
N LYS A 410 11.00 -47.70 11.37
CA LYS A 410 9.87 -48.57 11.77
C LYS A 410 9.39 -49.54 10.69
N ARG A 411 10.02 -49.56 9.51
CA ARG A 411 9.67 -50.47 8.39
C ARG A 411 10.54 -51.73 8.31
N GLU A 412 11.51 -51.88 9.21
CA GLU A 412 12.31 -53.10 9.34
C GLU A 412 12.18 -53.67 10.76
N LEU A 413 11.03 -54.29 11.06
CA LEU A 413 10.84 -55.26 12.14
C LEU A 413 9.64 -56.16 11.81
#